data_AF-H0ENU2-F1
#
_entry.id   AF-H0ENU2-F1
#
_cell.length_a   1.000
_cell.length_b   1.000
_cell.length_c   1.000
_cell.angle_alpha   90.00
_cell.angle_beta   90.00
_cell.angle_gamma   90.00
#
_symmetry.space_group_name_H-M   'P 1'
#
loop_
_entity.id
_entity.type
_entity.pdbx_description
1 polymer ?
#
loop_
_entity_poly.entity_id
_entity_poly.type
_entity_poly.pdbx_seq_one_letter_code
_entity_poly.pdbx_strand_id
1 'polypeptide(L)'
;MNSSVNTSPNKTNQTPFNVYPGIDQFAASEKITREEFMLKIEHLSSATRGRELSGAFNHNTIGELFREQSQRWTKLAEHHVETVWNAVKFFLEAAFEALADPRTLNAIMIDIVDPMMADKRIQARKKLEEILVPHTKLHPISYNSKLLKSVHDAKFKRELERIQQEASLLIQASKSRNLSEEDLESIVQDSANYTQDDLGDKFGSSDILDYTNAYYET
;
A
#
# COMPACT_ATOMS: atom_id res chain seq x y z
N MET A 1 -56.70 6.83 -42.14
CA MET A 1 -56.62 5.91 -40.99
C MET A 1 -55.36 5.09 -41.14
N ASN A 2 -54.32 5.39 -40.36
CA ASN A 2 -53.25 4.46 -40.03
C ASN A 2 -52.54 5.01 -38.80
N SER A 3 -52.63 4.23 -37.73
CA SER A 3 -52.32 4.58 -36.36
C SER A 3 -50.82 4.74 -36.14
N SER A 4 -50.44 5.87 -35.54
CA SER A 4 -49.10 6.08 -35.00
C SER A 4 -48.88 5.14 -33.81
N VAL A 5 -47.98 4.19 -33.98
CA VAL A 5 -47.47 3.32 -32.91
C VAL A 5 -46.64 4.20 -31.98
N ASN A 6 -47.15 4.39 -30.77
CA ASN A 6 -46.51 5.11 -29.68
C ASN A 6 -45.48 4.18 -29.02
N THR A 7 -44.21 4.30 -29.40
CA THR A 7 -43.11 3.59 -28.74
C THR A 7 -42.76 4.29 -27.42
N SER A 8 -43.15 3.65 -26.32
CA SER A 8 -42.69 4.03 -24.97
C SER A 8 -41.17 3.89 -24.86
N PRO A 9 -40.49 4.75 -24.07
CA PRO A 9 -39.05 4.71 -23.93
C PRO A 9 -38.61 3.48 -23.14
N ASN A 10 -37.67 2.75 -23.75
CA ASN A 10 -37.03 1.53 -23.29
C ASN A 10 -36.32 1.77 -21.94
N LYS A 11 -36.93 1.34 -20.83
CA LYS A 11 -36.31 1.30 -19.49
C LYS A 11 -35.57 -0.03 -19.31
N THR A 12 -34.45 -0.22 -19.99
CA THR A 12 -33.51 -1.32 -19.64
C THR A 12 -32.18 -1.02 -20.30
N ASN A 13 -31.34 -0.22 -19.63
CA ASN A 13 -29.89 -0.18 -19.83
C ASN A 13 -29.22 0.49 -18.61
N GLN A 14 -29.68 0.17 -17.40
CA GLN A 14 -28.84 0.36 -16.22
C GLN A 14 -27.99 -0.90 -16.10
N THR A 15 -26.68 -0.74 -16.25
CA THR A 15 -25.69 -1.76 -15.93
C THR A 15 -25.99 -2.34 -14.54
N PRO A 16 -26.10 -3.67 -14.39
CA PRO A 16 -26.44 -4.26 -13.11
C PRO A 16 -25.22 -4.10 -12.21
N PHE A 17 -25.39 -3.30 -11.15
CA PHE A 17 -24.48 -3.19 -10.02
C PHE A 17 -23.03 -2.78 -10.37
N ASN A 18 -22.74 -1.47 -10.27
CA ASN A 18 -21.35 -1.08 -10.01
C ASN A 18 -20.98 -1.63 -8.63
N VAL A 19 -20.15 -2.68 -8.60
CA VAL A 19 -19.78 -3.40 -7.38
C VAL A 19 -18.96 -2.52 -6.43
N TYR A 20 -18.42 -1.38 -6.88
CA TYR A 20 -17.76 -0.39 -6.03
C TYR A 20 -17.97 1.05 -6.53
N PRO A 21 -19.14 1.65 -6.27
CA PRO A 21 -19.40 3.02 -6.70
C PRO A 21 -18.50 3.98 -5.91
N GLY A 22 -17.65 4.72 -6.61
CA GLY A 22 -16.78 5.73 -6.00
C GLY A 22 -15.43 5.20 -5.48
N ILE A 23 -15.03 3.95 -5.81
CA ILE A 23 -13.69 3.45 -5.48
C ILE A 23 -12.58 4.34 -6.03
N ASP A 24 -12.81 4.99 -7.16
CA ASP A 24 -11.85 5.93 -7.78
C ASP A 24 -11.52 7.11 -6.85
N GLN A 25 -12.45 7.52 -5.98
CA GLN A 25 -12.22 8.55 -4.95
C GLN A 25 -11.22 8.07 -3.88
N PHE A 26 -11.12 6.76 -3.69
CA PHE A 26 -10.13 6.12 -2.81
C PHE A 26 -8.88 5.62 -3.56
N ALA A 27 -8.99 5.39 -4.87
CA ALA A 27 -7.93 4.80 -5.71
C ALA A 27 -6.96 5.83 -6.31
N ALA A 28 -7.23 7.13 -6.18
CA ALA A 28 -6.25 8.17 -6.49
C ALA A 28 -5.07 8.06 -5.50
N SER A 29 -4.16 7.12 -5.74
CA SER A 29 -2.86 7.05 -5.07
C SER A 29 -2.07 8.26 -5.52
N GLU A 30 -1.62 9.06 -4.57
CA GLU A 30 -0.61 10.08 -4.85
C GLU A 30 0.64 9.33 -5.28
N LYS A 31 1.11 9.62 -6.50
CA LYS A 31 2.36 9.04 -7.00
C LYS A 31 3.48 9.94 -6.49
N ILE A 32 4.41 9.35 -5.76
CA ILE A 32 5.63 10.02 -5.33
C ILE A 32 6.81 9.38 -6.07
N THR A 33 7.74 10.20 -6.53
CA THR A 33 9.00 9.69 -7.09
C THR A 33 9.87 9.10 -5.99
N ARG A 34 10.85 8.28 -6.36
CA ARG A 34 11.78 7.70 -5.38
C ARG A 34 12.56 8.81 -4.67
N GLU A 35 12.98 9.83 -5.41
CA GLU A 35 13.76 10.96 -4.92
C GLU A 35 12.98 11.79 -3.91
N GLU A 36 11.72 12.13 -4.23
CA GLU A 36 10.83 12.83 -3.31
C GLU A 36 10.56 12.00 -2.03
N PHE A 37 10.40 10.68 -2.18
CA PHE A 37 10.19 9.81 -1.03
C PHE A 37 11.44 9.69 -0.15
N MET A 38 12.63 9.64 -0.74
CA MET A 38 13.90 9.68 -0.01
C MET A 38 14.06 10.97 0.79
N LEU A 39 13.78 12.13 0.18
CA LEU A 39 13.79 13.42 0.89
C LEU A 39 12.81 13.46 2.06
N LYS A 40 11.64 12.84 1.88
CA LYS A 40 10.65 12.69 2.95
C LYS A 40 11.16 11.83 4.11
N ILE A 41 11.80 10.70 3.80
CA ILE A 41 12.43 9.84 4.81
C ILE A 41 13.51 10.63 5.55
N GLU A 42 14.40 11.35 4.86
CA GLU A 42 15.44 12.16 5.49
C GLU A 42 14.85 13.23 6.43
N HIS A 43 13.77 13.90 6.00
CA HIS A 43 13.09 14.89 6.83
C HIS A 43 12.50 14.25 8.10
N LEU A 44 11.77 13.15 7.97
CA LEU A 44 11.20 12.40 9.10
C LEU A 44 12.30 11.88 10.04
N SER A 45 13.37 11.30 9.48
CA SER A 45 14.51 10.80 10.25
C SER A 45 15.25 11.91 10.99
N SER A 46 15.35 13.11 10.40
CA SER A 46 15.96 14.28 11.06
C SER A 46 15.13 14.76 12.25
N ALA A 47 13.79 14.69 12.14
CA ALA A 47 12.85 15.10 13.19
C ALA A 47 12.71 14.06 14.31
N THR A 48 12.83 12.77 13.97
CA THR A 48 12.69 11.63 14.90
C THR A 48 14.03 11.15 15.46
N ARG A 49 15.12 11.85 15.16
CA ARG A 49 16.47 11.46 15.59
C ARG A 49 16.56 11.47 17.11
N GLY A 50 16.79 10.28 17.67
CA GLY A 50 17.09 10.09 19.09
C GLY A 50 18.58 10.26 19.37
N ARG A 51 19.14 9.34 20.17
CA ARG A 51 20.59 9.27 20.48
C ARG A 51 21.35 8.34 19.52
N GLU A 52 20.79 8.08 18.34
CA GLU A 52 21.31 7.11 17.39
C GLU A 52 22.63 7.58 16.76
N LEU A 53 23.51 6.61 16.49
CA LEU A 53 24.78 6.83 15.81
C LEU A 53 24.56 7.29 14.37
N SER A 54 25.50 8.06 13.79
CA SER A 54 25.47 8.38 12.36
C SER A 54 25.44 7.09 11.52
N GLY A 55 24.53 7.01 10.55
CA GLY A 55 24.32 5.81 9.74
C GLY A 55 23.39 4.75 10.36
N ALA A 56 23.01 4.89 11.64
CA ALA A 56 21.95 4.09 12.24
C ALA A 56 20.62 4.86 12.17
N PHE A 57 19.54 4.16 11.79
CA PHE A 57 18.21 4.74 11.73
C PHE A 57 17.38 4.40 12.97
N ASN A 58 16.45 5.29 13.30
CA ASN A 58 15.47 5.03 14.35
C ASN A 58 14.34 4.13 13.79
N HIS A 59 14.14 2.96 14.38
CA HIS A 59 13.10 2.02 13.93
C HIS A 59 11.68 2.59 14.09
N ASN A 60 11.49 3.61 14.94
CA ASN A 60 10.22 4.31 15.06
C ASN A 60 9.84 5.04 13.76
N THR A 61 10.82 5.50 12.97
CA THR A 61 10.57 6.17 11.68
C THR A 61 9.85 5.27 10.70
N ILE A 62 10.15 3.96 10.68
CA ILE A 62 9.42 2.96 9.88
C ILE A 62 7.95 2.88 10.33
N GLY A 63 7.72 2.91 11.65
CA GLY A 63 6.38 2.90 12.23
C GLY A 63 5.54 4.12 11.87
N GLU A 64 6.16 5.30 11.88
CA GLU A 64 5.50 6.54 11.47
C GLU A 64 5.17 6.54 9.98
N LEU A 65 6.12 6.10 9.14
CA LEU A 65 5.93 6.02 7.70
C LEU A 65 4.83 5.02 7.32
N PHE A 66 4.84 3.84 7.95
CA PHE A 66 3.78 2.83 7.78
C PHE A 66 2.42 3.36 8.21
N ARG A 67 2.35 4.06 9.35
CA ARG A 67 1.12 4.68 9.84
C ARG A 67 0.61 5.73 8.85
N GLU A 68 1.50 6.56 8.30
CA GLU A 68 1.16 7.57 7.31
C GLU A 68 0.58 6.94 6.03
N GLN A 69 1.25 5.93 5.49
CA GLN A 69 0.82 5.24 4.28
C GLN A 69 -0.51 4.46 4.48
N SER A 70 -0.73 3.93 5.68
CA SER A 70 -1.95 3.17 6.03
C SER A 70 -3.13 4.04 6.45
N GLN A 71 -3.01 5.37 6.56
CA GLN A 71 -4.10 6.26 7.01
C GLN A 71 -5.39 6.10 6.19
N ARG A 72 -5.27 5.75 4.90
CA ARG A 72 -6.41 5.60 4.00
C ARG A 72 -7.11 4.25 4.12
N TRP A 73 -6.47 3.25 4.74
CA TRP A 73 -6.99 1.89 4.83
C TRP A 73 -8.31 1.81 5.59
N THR A 74 -8.45 2.59 6.68
CA THR A 74 -9.70 2.66 7.43
C THR A 74 -10.87 3.05 6.54
N LYS A 75 -10.75 4.19 5.83
CA LYS A 75 -11.80 4.69 4.95
C LYS A 75 -12.11 3.72 3.80
N LEU A 76 -11.08 3.11 3.22
CA LEU A 76 -11.24 2.14 2.14
C LEU A 76 -11.99 0.89 2.62
N ALA A 77 -11.62 0.34 3.77
CA ALA A 77 -12.23 -0.86 4.31
C ALA A 77 -13.66 -0.61 4.80
N GLU A 78 -13.92 0.56 5.42
CA GLU A 78 -15.29 0.99 5.76
C GLU A 78 -16.16 1.11 4.51
N HIS A 79 -15.65 1.76 3.45
CA HIS A 79 -16.35 1.86 2.18
C HIS A 79 -16.66 0.48 1.58
N HIS A 80 -15.72 -0.48 1.66
CA HIS A 80 -15.95 -1.84 1.22
C HIS A 80 -17.09 -2.52 2.01
N VAL A 81 -17.09 -2.40 3.35
CA VAL A 81 -18.18 -2.94 4.19
C VAL A 81 -19.53 -2.36 3.78
N GLU A 82 -19.61 -1.05 3.55
CA GLU A 82 -20.82 -0.38 3.07
C GLU A 82 -21.29 -0.85 1.70
N THR A 83 -20.34 -1.13 0.82
CA THR A 83 -20.64 -1.56 -0.53
C THR A 83 -21.20 -2.98 -0.54
N VAL A 84 -20.56 -3.91 0.17
CA VAL A 84 -21.05 -5.27 0.35
C VAL A 84 -22.42 -5.27 1.03
N TRP A 85 -22.60 -4.44 2.05
CA TRP A 85 -23.87 -4.22 2.71
C TRP A 85 -25.00 -3.86 1.73
N ASN A 86 -24.78 -2.84 0.91
CA ASN A 86 -25.76 -2.39 -0.08
C ASN A 86 -26.05 -3.47 -1.13
N ALA A 87 -25.02 -4.23 -1.54
CA ALA A 87 -25.16 -5.35 -2.47
C ALA A 87 -26.05 -6.46 -1.91
N VAL A 88 -25.82 -6.85 -0.66
CA VAL A 88 -26.63 -7.86 0.02
C VAL A 88 -28.07 -7.37 0.20
N LYS A 89 -28.28 -6.12 0.62
CA LYS A 89 -29.62 -5.55 0.76
C LYS A 89 -30.40 -5.57 -0.56
N PHE A 90 -29.78 -5.07 -1.63
CA PHE A 90 -30.37 -5.05 -2.96
C PHE A 90 -30.72 -6.46 -3.46
N PHE A 91 -29.81 -7.42 -3.25
CA PHE A 91 -30.05 -8.82 -3.60
C PHE A 91 -31.25 -9.40 -2.85
N LEU A 92 -31.36 -9.16 -1.54
CA LEU A 92 -32.47 -9.66 -0.73
C LEU A 92 -33.80 -9.02 -1.15
N GLU A 93 -33.82 -7.71 -1.40
CA GLU A 93 -35.00 -7.00 -1.92
C GLU A 93 -35.47 -7.61 -3.25
N ALA A 94 -34.57 -7.78 -4.21
CA ALA A 94 -34.89 -8.37 -5.51
C ALA A 94 -35.36 -9.84 -5.41
N ALA A 95 -34.77 -10.62 -4.50
CA ALA A 95 -35.15 -12.02 -4.28
C ALA A 95 -36.55 -12.13 -3.68
N PHE A 96 -36.88 -11.31 -2.68
CA PHE A 96 -38.21 -11.32 -2.07
C PHE A 96 -39.28 -10.69 -2.96
N GLU A 97 -38.94 -9.68 -3.77
CA GLU A 97 -39.86 -9.11 -4.76
C GLU A 97 -40.34 -10.15 -5.78
N ALA A 98 -39.48 -11.11 -6.15
CA ALA A 98 -39.85 -12.21 -7.04
C ALA A 98 -40.77 -13.26 -6.38
N LEU A 99 -40.90 -13.26 -5.04
CA LEU A 99 -41.56 -14.31 -4.27
C LEU A 99 -42.80 -13.84 -3.49
N ALA A 100 -42.91 -12.54 -3.20
CA ALA A 100 -43.92 -11.98 -2.31
C ALA A 100 -44.64 -10.78 -2.92
N ASP A 101 -45.90 -10.57 -2.51
CA ASP A 101 -46.62 -9.35 -2.86
C ASP A 101 -46.03 -8.12 -2.13
N PRO A 102 -46.27 -6.89 -2.60
CA PRO A 102 -45.65 -5.69 -2.02
C PRO A 102 -45.87 -5.49 -0.52
N ARG A 103 -47.01 -5.94 0.04
CA ARG A 103 -47.27 -5.81 1.48
C ARG A 103 -46.43 -6.80 2.27
N THR A 104 -46.38 -8.04 1.82
CA THR A 104 -45.57 -9.10 2.44
C THR A 104 -44.09 -8.80 2.31
N LEU A 105 -43.62 -8.32 1.15
CA LEU A 105 -42.24 -7.85 0.95
C LEU A 105 -41.88 -6.76 1.96
N ASN A 106 -42.73 -5.73 2.10
CA ASN A 106 -42.46 -4.61 3.00
C ASN A 106 -42.36 -5.08 4.46
N ALA A 107 -43.26 -5.97 4.90
CA ALA A 107 -43.20 -6.55 6.24
C ALA A 107 -41.92 -7.38 6.45
N ILE A 108 -41.53 -8.24 5.50
CA ILE A 108 -40.29 -9.02 5.59
C ILE A 108 -39.07 -8.10 5.68
N MET A 109 -39.03 -7.04 4.86
CA MET A 109 -37.90 -6.11 4.84
C MET A 109 -37.78 -5.35 6.17
N ILE A 110 -38.87 -4.78 6.68
CA ILE A 110 -38.86 -3.95 7.89
C ILE A 110 -38.68 -4.79 9.16
N ASP A 111 -39.41 -5.90 9.28
CA ASP A 111 -39.51 -6.62 10.54
C ASP A 111 -38.40 -7.67 10.72
N ILE A 112 -37.79 -8.12 9.62
CA ILE A 112 -36.82 -9.23 9.64
C ILE A 112 -35.48 -8.82 9.03
N VAL A 113 -35.47 -8.42 7.75
CA VAL A 113 -34.21 -8.23 7.01
C VAL A 113 -33.43 -7.03 7.54
N ASP A 114 -34.05 -5.86 7.63
CA ASP A 114 -33.37 -4.63 8.08
C ASP A 114 -32.79 -4.77 9.49
N PRO A 115 -33.50 -5.32 10.50
CA PRO A 115 -32.94 -5.57 11.83
C PRO A 115 -31.77 -6.58 11.82
N MET A 116 -31.93 -7.71 11.15
CA MET A 116 -30.89 -8.76 11.10
C MET A 116 -29.63 -8.26 10.40
N MET A 117 -29.82 -7.55 9.30
CA MET A 117 -28.71 -6.93 8.61
C MET A 117 -28.09 -5.88 9.57
N ALA A 118 -28.85 -5.01 10.23
CA ALA A 118 -28.26 -3.91 11.02
C ALA A 118 -27.29 -4.43 12.09
N ASP A 119 -27.66 -5.54 12.74
CA ASP A 119 -26.79 -6.30 13.62
C ASP A 119 -25.50 -6.79 12.92
N LYS A 120 -25.62 -7.41 11.74
CA LYS A 120 -24.46 -7.86 10.94
C LYS A 120 -23.52 -6.71 10.57
N ARG A 121 -24.04 -5.53 10.24
CA ARG A 121 -23.22 -4.33 9.94
C ARG A 121 -22.41 -3.88 11.15
N ILE A 122 -23.04 -3.86 12.33
CA ILE A 122 -22.36 -3.53 13.59
C ILE A 122 -21.23 -4.52 13.86
N GLN A 123 -21.50 -5.83 13.72
CA GLN A 123 -20.49 -6.87 13.92
C GLN A 123 -19.34 -6.76 12.92
N ALA A 124 -19.63 -6.53 11.64
CA ALA A 124 -18.63 -6.35 10.60
C ALA A 124 -17.72 -5.14 10.88
N ARG A 125 -18.30 -4.00 11.29
CA ARG A 125 -17.53 -2.81 11.66
C ARG A 125 -16.66 -3.03 12.88
N LYS A 126 -17.21 -3.66 13.93
CA LYS A 126 -16.43 -4.02 15.12
C LYS A 126 -15.24 -4.91 14.75
N LYS A 127 -15.45 -5.90 13.87
CA LYS A 127 -14.36 -6.76 13.42
C LYS A 127 -13.34 -6.01 12.57
N LEU A 128 -13.80 -5.08 11.73
CA LEU A 128 -12.92 -4.22 10.96
C LEU A 128 -12.05 -3.36 11.88
N GLU A 129 -12.62 -2.77 12.93
CA GLU A 129 -11.85 -2.01 13.92
C GLU A 129 -10.76 -2.88 14.57
N GLU A 130 -11.08 -4.11 14.96
CA GLU A 130 -10.09 -5.06 15.52
C GLU A 130 -8.93 -5.33 14.54
N ILE A 131 -9.22 -5.49 13.25
CA ILE A 131 -8.22 -5.72 12.20
C ILE A 131 -7.35 -4.47 11.96
N LEU A 132 -7.93 -3.27 12.09
CA LEU A 132 -7.22 -2.01 11.85
C LEU A 132 -6.34 -1.56 13.05
N VAL A 133 -6.62 -2.02 14.27
CA VAL A 133 -5.88 -1.63 15.47
C VAL A 133 -4.36 -1.84 15.35
N PRO A 134 -3.85 -3.00 14.88
CA PRO A 134 -2.42 -3.21 14.69
C PRO A 134 -1.77 -2.21 13.74
N HIS A 135 -2.50 -1.77 12.71
CA HIS A 135 -1.98 -0.87 11.67
C HIS A 135 -2.10 0.61 12.05
N THR A 136 -3.01 0.95 12.97
CA THR A 136 -3.32 2.34 13.33
C THR A 136 -2.94 2.71 14.75
N LYS A 137 -2.66 1.76 15.65
CA LYS A 137 -2.40 2.04 17.08
C LYS A 137 -1.14 1.39 17.62
N LEU A 138 -0.68 0.30 17.01
CA LEU A 138 0.50 -0.44 17.48
C LEU A 138 1.75 -0.08 16.66
N HIS A 139 2.91 -0.32 17.25
CA HIS A 139 4.19 -0.27 16.52
C HIS A 139 4.28 -1.51 15.61
N PRO A 140 4.74 -1.36 14.35
CA PRO A 140 4.95 -2.50 13.47
C PRO A 140 5.88 -3.53 14.11
N ILE A 141 5.51 -4.81 14.01
CA ILE A 141 6.29 -5.90 14.58
C ILE A 141 7.47 -6.18 13.65
N SER A 142 8.67 -5.80 14.09
CA SER A 142 9.92 -5.95 13.34
C SER A 142 10.50 -7.37 13.31
N TYR A 143 9.94 -8.31 14.08
CA TYR A 143 10.47 -9.67 14.24
C TYR A 143 9.88 -10.71 13.28
N ASN A 144 9.33 -10.30 12.15
CA ASN A 144 8.87 -11.25 11.13
C ASN A 144 10.09 -11.80 10.36
N SER A 145 10.32 -13.11 10.40
CA SER A 145 11.44 -13.75 9.68
C SER A 145 11.40 -13.52 8.17
N LYS A 146 10.19 -13.38 7.60
CA LYS A 146 10.01 -13.01 6.19
C LYS A 146 10.48 -11.57 5.93
N LEU A 147 10.13 -10.63 6.82
CA LEU A 147 10.57 -9.24 6.72
C LEU A 147 12.11 -9.16 6.76
N LEU A 148 12.73 -9.83 7.73
CA LEU A 148 14.19 -9.87 7.85
C LEU A 148 14.85 -10.44 6.58
N LYS A 149 14.28 -11.50 6.01
CA LYS A 149 14.77 -12.08 4.76
C LYS A 149 14.62 -11.11 3.59
N SER A 150 13.44 -10.50 3.40
CA SER A 150 13.20 -9.55 2.32
C SER A 150 14.13 -8.34 2.40
N VAL A 151 14.35 -7.79 3.61
CA VAL A 151 15.29 -6.68 3.82
C VAL A 151 16.72 -7.11 3.52
N HIS A 152 17.13 -8.30 3.96
CA HIS A 152 18.46 -8.83 3.66
C HIS A 152 18.65 -9.01 2.14
N ASP A 153 17.67 -9.59 1.45
CA ASP A 153 17.71 -9.82 0.01
C ASP A 153 17.74 -8.48 -0.77
N ALA A 154 16.98 -7.48 -0.31
CA ALA A 154 17.00 -6.13 -0.87
C ALA A 154 18.38 -5.47 -0.71
N LYS A 155 18.95 -5.49 0.50
CA LYS A 155 20.30 -4.98 0.78
C LYS A 155 21.35 -5.69 -0.09
N PHE A 156 21.30 -7.02 -0.16
CA PHE A 156 22.22 -7.81 -0.98
C PHE A 156 22.11 -7.45 -2.46
N LYS A 157 20.89 -7.29 -2.98
CA LYS A 157 20.65 -6.90 -4.36
C LYS A 157 21.19 -5.51 -4.67
N ARG A 158 20.93 -4.51 -3.81
CA ARG A 158 21.48 -3.15 -3.97
C ARG A 158 23.00 -3.17 -4.05
N GLU A 159 23.63 -3.92 -3.15
CA GLU A 159 25.09 -4.04 -3.12
C GLU A 159 25.64 -4.76 -4.36
N LEU A 160 24.97 -5.82 -4.82
CA LEU A 160 25.35 -6.51 -6.04
C LEU A 160 25.24 -5.61 -7.28
N GLU A 161 24.15 -4.85 -7.41
CA GLU A 161 23.95 -3.90 -8.51
C GLU A 161 25.03 -2.81 -8.51
N ARG A 162 25.44 -2.32 -7.33
CA ARG A 162 26.55 -1.38 -7.18
C ARG A 162 27.87 -1.98 -7.68
N ILE A 163 28.24 -3.16 -7.17
CA ILE A 163 29.48 -3.85 -7.56
C ILE A 163 29.49 -4.10 -9.08
N GLN A 164 28.34 -4.45 -9.67
CA GLN A 164 28.22 -4.64 -11.12
C GLN A 164 28.40 -3.34 -11.91
N GLN A 165 27.87 -2.22 -11.42
CA GLN A 165 28.07 -0.91 -12.04
C GLN A 165 29.55 -0.50 -11.99
N GLU A 166 30.19 -0.63 -10.83
CA GLU A 166 31.63 -0.37 -10.67
C GLU A 166 32.45 -1.25 -11.61
N ALA A 167 32.25 -2.57 -11.58
CA ALA A 167 32.93 -3.51 -12.47
C ALA A 167 32.71 -3.17 -13.97
N SER A 168 31.52 -2.70 -14.34
CA SER A 168 31.22 -2.28 -15.71
C SER A 168 32.03 -1.05 -16.13
N LEU A 169 32.18 -0.05 -15.24
CA LEU A 169 33.04 1.12 -15.48
C LEU A 169 34.51 0.69 -15.65
N LEU A 170 34.97 -0.28 -14.87
CA LEU A 170 36.33 -0.84 -14.99
C LEU A 170 36.56 -1.55 -16.32
N ILE A 171 35.59 -2.35 -16.76
CA ILE A 171 35.66 -3.03 -18.06
C ILE A 171 35.65 -2.01 -19.21
N GLN A 172 35.00 -0.86 -19.04
CA GLN A 172 35.04 0.22 -20.05
C GLN A 172 36.37 0.98 -20.02
N ALA A 173 36.90 1.29 -18.84
CA ALA A 173 38.19 1.97 -18.68
C ALA A 173 39.36 1.12 -19.23
N SER A 174 39.38 -0.18 -18.94
CA SER A 174 40.38 -1.13 -19.46
C SER A 174 40.36 -1.30 -20.97
N LYS A 175 39.21 -1.09 -21.62
CA LYS A 175 39.12 -1.08 -23.09
C LYS A 175 39.70 0.19 -23.71
N SER A 176 39.79 1.27 -22.94
CA SER A 176 40.28 2.58 -23.40
C SER A 176 41.77 2.81 -23.12
N ARG A 177 42.33 2.18 -22.08
CA ARG A 177 43.77 2.21 -21.72
C ARG A 177 44.16 0.91 -21.00
N ASN A 178 45.45 0.56 -21.05
CA ASN A 178 45.98 -0.47 -20.14
C ASN A 178 45.86 0.05 -18.70
N LEU A 179 45.11 -0.66 -17.86
CA LEU A 179 45.02 -0.39 -16.42
C LEU A 179 46.34 -0.77 -15.75
N SER A 180 46.89 0.15 -14.96
CA SER A 180 48.03 -0.11 -14.08
C SER A 180 47.56 -0.67 -12.73
N GLU A 181 48.51 -1.19 -11.95
CA GLU A 181 48.27 -1.65 -10.57
C GLU A 181 47.84 -0.49 -9.65
N GLU A 182 48.35 0.73 -9.86
CA GLU A 182 47.92 1.94 -9.17
C GLU A 182 46.47 2.34 -9.48
N ASP A 183 46.01 2.11 -10.71
CA ASP A 183 44.60 2.36 -11.06
C ASP A 183 43.69 1.40 -10.29
N LEU A 184 44.07 0.12 -10.18
CA LEU A 184 43.32 -0.88 -9.42
C LEU A 184 43.29 -0.55 -7.92
N GLU A 185 44.39 -0.10 -7.34
CA GLU A 185 44.44 0.33 -5.93
C GLU A 185 43.59 1.57 -5.68
N SER A 186 43.65 2.59 -6.56
CA SER A 186 42.78 3.78 -6.47
C SER A 186 41.30 3.39 -6.51
N ILE A 187 40.94 2.41 -7.34
CA ILE A 187 39.55 1.94 -7.49
C ILE A 187 39.09 1.16 -6.27
N VAL A 188 39.92 0.26 -5.74
CA VAL A 188 39.61 -0.47 -4.50
C VAL A 188 39.46 0.52 -3.35
N GLN A 189 40.32 1.53 -3.31
CA GLN A 189 40.24 2.61 -2.34
C GLN A 189 38.99 3.47 -2.53
N ASP A 190 38.59 3.78 -3.75
CA ASP A 190 37.35 4.51 -4.06
C ASP A 190 36.10 3.69 -3.69
N SER A 191 36.10 2.39 -3.92
CA SER A 191 35.03 1.47 -3.50
C SER A 191 34.96 1.36 -1.96
N ALA A 192 36.12 1.31 -1.30
CA ALA A 192 36.21 1.31 0.16
C ALA A 192 35.77 2.65 0.77
N ASN A 193 36.16 3.77 0.15
CA ASN A 193 35.75 5.11 0.56
C ASN A 193 34.26 5.35 0.30
N TYR A 194 33.69 4.78 -0.77
CA TYR A 194 32.25 4.79 -1.02
C TYR A 194 31.47 4.02 0.05
N THR A 195 32.00 2.90 0.54
CA THR A 195 31.43 2.20 1.71
C THR A 195 31.38 3.13 2.94
N GLN A 196 32.27 4.13 2.99
CA GLN A 196 32.31 5.18 3.99
C GLN A 196 31.42 6.40 3.66
N ASP A 197 30.99 6.57 2.40
CA ASP A 197 30.09 7.61 1.91
C ASP A 197 28.62 7.11 1.79
N ASP A 198 28.38 5.80 1.76
CA ASP A 198 27.10 5.17 2.10
C ASP A 198 26.79 5.33 3.61
N LEU A 199 27.83 5.51 4.47
CA LEU A 199 27.66 6.10 5.82
C LEU A 199 27.23 7.58 5.75
N GLY A 200 27.32 8.21 4.57
CA GLY A 200 26.81 9.53 4.23
C GLY A 200 25.30 9.55 3.98
N ASP A 201 24.63 8.38 3.91
CA ASP A 201 23.25 8.25 4.34
C ASP A 201 23.19 8.47 5.85
N LYS A 202 23.28 9.76 6.22
CA LYS A 202 23.38 10.23 7.62
C LYS A 202 22.29 9.67 8.52
N PHE A 203 21.21 9.19 7.92
CA PHE A 203 19.99 8.76 8.58
C PHE A 203 19.58 7.31 8.28
N GLY A 204 20.35 6.55 7.49
CA GLY A 204 19.97 5.19 7.07
C GLY A 204 18.66 5.16 6.28
N SER A 205 18.38 6.21 5.50
CA SER A 205 17.20 6.38 4.65
C SER A 205 17.02 5.24 3.64
N SER A 206 18.11 4.73 3.08
CA SER A 206 18.08 3.59 2.16
C SER A 206 17.65 2.31 2.86
N ASP A 207 18.10 2.11 4.09
CA ASP A 207 17.65 1.00 4.92
C ASP A 207 16.17 1.15 5.29
N ILE A 208 15.73 2.35 5.71
CA ILE A 208 14.32 2.64 5.97
C ILE A 208 13.46 2.32 4.75
N LEU A 209 13.93 2.66 3.54
CA LEU A 209 13.24 2.35 2.29
C LEU A 209 13.12 0.84 2.07
N ASP A 210 14.19 0.08 2.26
CA ASP A 210 14.17 -1.39 2.15
C ASP A 210 13.18 -2.01 3.15
N TYR A 211 13.20 -1.55 4.41
CA TYR A 211 12.23 -1.98 5.42
C TYR A 211 10.80 -1.65 5.01
N THR A 212 10.57 -0.43 4.54
CA THR A 212 9.23 0.04 4.13
C THR A 212 8.70 -0.79 2.97
N ASN A 213 9.51 -1.04 1.95
CA ASN A 213 9.13 -1.88 0.82
C ASN A 213 8.83 -3.33 1.26
N ALA A 214 9.69 -3.90 2.11
CA ALA A 214 9.52 -5.26 2.61
C ALA A 214 8.23 -5.44 3.44
N TYR A 215 7.68 -4.39 4.05
CA TYR A 215 6.37 -4.44 4.71
C TYR A 215 5.19 -4.62 3.73
N TYR A 216 5.33 -4.19 2.48
CA TYR A 216 4.28 -4.28 1.46
C TYR A 216 4.47 -5.48 0.50
N GLU A 217 5.62 -6.13 0.54
CA GLU A 217 5.87 -7.37 -0.20
C GLU A 217 5.29 -8.59 0.56
N THR A 218 3.98 -8.79 0.41
CA THR A 218 3.30 -10.05 0.80
C THR A 218 3.28 -11.07 -0.32
#